data_AF-A0A2V9T8Z4-F1
#
_entry.id   AF-A0A2V9T8Z4-F1
#
_cell.length_a   1.000
_cell.length_b   1.000
_cell.length_c   1.000
_cell.angle_alpha   90.00
_cell.angle_beta   90.00
_cell.angle_gamma   90.00
#
_symmetry.space_group_name_H-M   'P 1'
#
loop_
_entity.id
_entity.type
_entity.pdbx_description
1 polymer ?
#
loop_
_entity_poly.entity_id
_entity_poly.type
_entity_poly.pdbx_seq_one_letter_code
_entity_poly.pdbx_strand_id
1 'polypeptide(L)'
;MPLPKPVYYPPFNITRSSHVIMTSRDLEASRAFYEQVVGLVVSDYDADTLYFRGLEEVCHHSLVIKRRTQAQECDAIGFRVLTEEELEKAGHFFKARGLSTCWIEVPYQGRTLSVIDPSGTPVHFCATMQTKPRLYTQFENFKGGAAMRFDHYQVLVPDMQAQTDFYAEMGFRISEYMALDSKLIATFMFRKPGTQDIVFLENAGPRLHHFAYTVSDSHSILRACDIAGNMGMGDVVERGPGRHGPAGVLFVYLRDPDGHRVELFCDHYLLIDIEVEPVAWDVRKPGLSLRWGLPPQACWFHEATHFTDVKVVELDGKRGPVMTLERYLSEKALAKSGS
;
A
#
# COMPACT_ATOMS: atom_id res chain seq x y z
N MET A 1 20.21 2.72 -14.52
CA MET A 1 20.53 2.09 -13.23
C MET A 1 20.42 0.58 -13.37
N PRO A 2 21.35 -0.22 -12.81
CA PRO A 2 21.14 -1.66 -12.74
C PRO A 2 20.01 -1.95 -11.74
N LEU A 3 19.03 -2.75 -12.14
CA LEU A 3 18.11 -3.35 -11.17
C LEU A 3 18.92 -4.29 -10.27
N PRO A 4 18.65 -4.33 -8.94
CA PRO A 4 19.30 -5.29 -8.07
C PRO A 4 18.97 -6.72 -8.54
N LYS A 5 19.98 -7.59 -8.48
CA LYS A 5 19.79 -9.00 -8.80
C LYS A 5 18.95 -9.68 -7.71
N PRO A 6 18.10 -10.66 -8.06
CA PRO A 6 17.34 -11.42 -7.07
C PRO A 6 18.24 -12.05 -6.00
N VAL A 7 17.88 -11.87 -4.73
CA VAL A 7 18.51 -12.54 -3.58
C VAL A 7 17.67 -13.76 -3.19
N TYR A 8 18.06 -14.93 -3.69
CA TYR A 8 17.31 -16.18 -3.47
C TYR A 8 17.40 -16.70 -2.03
N TYR A 9 18.48 -16.38 -1.33
CA TYR A 9 18.72 -16.75 0.08
C TYR A 9 18.91 -15.47 0.90
N PRO A 10 17.82 -14.78 1.25
CA PRO A 10 17.93 -13.54 2.02
C PRO A 10 18.43 -13.81 3.45
N PRO A 11 18.98 -12.79 4.11
CA PRO A 11 19.52 -12.91 5.48
C PRO A 11 18.45 -13.32 6.51
N PHE A 12 17.18 -13.06 6.19
CA PHE A 12 16.01 -13.56 6.91
C PHE A 12 14.81 -13.65 5.97
N ASN A 13 13.81 -14.47 6.32
CA ASN A 13 12.67 -14.75 5.45
C ASN A 13 11.43 -13.93 5.80
N ILE A 14 11.21 -12.85 5.03
CA ILE A 14 9.93 -12.13 4.97
C ILE A 14 8.98 -12.91 4.06
N THR A 15 7.75 -13.11 4.56
CA THR A 15 6.71 -13.90 3.88
C THR A 15 5.71 -13.03 3.13
N ARG A 16 5.32 -11.87 3.69
CA ARG A 16 4.32 -10.95 3.11
C ARG A 16 4.24 -9.63 3.87
N SER A 17 3.63 -8.64 3.24
CA SER A 17 3.00 -7.50 3.94
C SER A 17 2.01 -7.99 5.01
N SER A 18 1.90 -7.25 6.11
CA SER A 18 1.20 -7.72 7.32
C SER A 18 0.05 -6.82 7.73
N HIS A 19 0.36 -5.59 8.11
CA HIS A 19 -0.58 -4.69 8.76
C HIS A 19 -0.19 -3.23 8.55
N VAL A 20 -1.14 -2.33 8.71
CA VAL A 20 -0.91 -0.88 8.75
C VAL A 20 -1.57 -0.28 9.98
N ILE A 21 -0.91 0.68 10.60
CA ILE A 21 -1.42 1.39 11.77
C ILE A 21 -1.68 2.84 11.36
N MET A 22 -2.95 3.20 11.31
CA MET A 22 -3.44 4.52 10.91
C MET A 22 -4.09 5.22 12.10
N THR A 23 -4.24 6.53 11.99
CA THR A 23 -4.92 7.34 12.99
C THR A 23 -6.27 7.83 12.49
N SER A 24 -7.21 8.12 13.38
CA SER A 24 -8.49 8.72 13.00
C SER A 24 -8.97 9.70 14.05
N ARG A 25 -9.60 10.80 13.58
CA ARG A 25 -10.28 11.77 14.44
C ARG A 25 -11.65 11.26 14.89
N ASP A 26 -12.25 10.37 14.12
CA ASP A 26 -13.58 9.81 14.36
C ASP A 26 -13.61 8.30 14.07
N LEU A 27 -13.50 7.51 15.14
CA LEU A 27 -13.55 6.05 15.04
C LEU A 27 -14.91 5.54 14.56
N GLU A 28 -16.01 6.22 14.84
CA GLU A 28 -17.32 5.77 14.39
C GLU A 28 -17.45 5.94 12.88
N ALA A 29 -17.03 7.09 12.35
CA ALA A 29 -16.97 7.33 10.92
C ALA A 29 -16.00 6.35 10.22
N SER A 30 -14.82 6.14 10.79
CA SER A 30 -13.84 5.17 10.27
C SER A 30 -14.43 3.75 10.26
N ARG A 31 -15.10 3.33 11.33
CA ARG A 31 -15.74 2.02 11.39
C ARG A 31 -16.82 1.87 10.33
N ALA A 32 -17.68 2.88 10.16
CA ALA A 32 -18.71 2.86 9.13
C ALA A 32 -18.09 2.71 7.74
N PHE A 33 -17.03 3.45 7.43
CA PHE A 33 -16.33 3.36 6.15
C PHE A 33 -15.68 1.98 5.93
N TYR A 34 -14.82 1.52 6.84
CA TYR A 34 -14.07 0.28 6.66
C TYR A 34 -14.97 -0.97 6.71
N GLU A 35 -16.03 -0.97 7.53
CA GLU A 35 -16.95 -2.12 7.61
C GLU A 35 -17.98 -2.13 6.47
N GLN A 36 -18.59 -0.99 6.14
CA GLN A 36 -19.70 -0.95 5.17
C GLN A 36 -19.24 -0.75 3.73
N VAL A 37 -18.26 0.12 3.49
CA VAL A 37 -17.79 0.45 2.14
C VAL A 37 -16.69 -0.51 1.71
N VAL A 38 -15.61 -0.59 2.48
CA VAL A 38 -14.46 -1.46 2.15
C VAL A 38 -14.82 -2.94 2.36
N GLY A 39 -15.69 -3.24 3.32
CA GLY A 39 -16.15 -4.60 3.60
C GLY A 39 -15.20 -5.41 4.47
N LEU A 40 -14.42 -4.74 5.33
CA LEU A 40 -13.54 -5.38 6.30
C LEU A 40 -14.32 -5.88 7.52
N VAL A 41 -13.75 -6.88 8.18
CA VAL A 41 -14.32 -7.49 9.39
C VAL A 41 -13.67 -6.88 10.61
N VAL A 42 -14.47 -6.40 11.56
CA VAL A 42 -13.98 -5.97 12.88
C VAL A 42 -13.50 -7.20 13.65
N SER A 43 -12.22 -7.23 14.01
CA SER A 43 -11.64 -8.28 14.82
C SER A 43 -11.74 -8.03 16.31
N ASP A 44 -11.55 -6.77 16.72
CA ASP A 44 -11.65 -6.27 18.09
C ASP A 44 -11.78 -4.75 18.08
N TYR A 45 -12.21 -4.16 19.18
CA TYR A 45 -12.25 -2.71 19.37
C TYR A 45 -12.35 -2.31 20.84
N ASP A 46 -11.85 -1.13 21.15
CA ASP A 46 -12.05 -0.44 22.41
C ASP A 46 -12.44 1.04 22.17
N ALA A 47 -12.36 1.89 23.20
CA ALA A 47 -12.71 3.30 23.09
C ALA A 47 -11.79 4.11 22.16
N ASP A 48 -10.56 3.63 21.96
CA ASP A 48 -9.46 4.35 21.31
C ASP A 48 -8.88 3.60 20.11
N THR A 49 -9.25 2.34 19.87
CA THR A 49 -8.68 1.55 18.78
C THR A 49 -9.71 0.63 18.11
N LEU A 50 -9.65 0.55 16.78
CA LEU A 50 -10.34 -0.43 15.96
C LEU A 50 -9.33 -1.36 15.29
N TYR A 51 -9.65 -2.65 15.25
CA TYR A 51 -8.85 -3.67 14.57
C TYR A 51 -9.70 -4.33 13.48
N PHE A 52 -9.19 -4.32 12.25
CA PHE A 52 -9.85 -4.90 11.08
C PHE A 52 -9.00 -5.98 10.41
N ARG A 53 -9.66 -6.94 9.75
CA ARG A 53 -9.05 -7.93 8.87
C ARG A 53 -9.92 -8.20 7.63
N GLY A 54 -9.32 -8.69 6.55
CA GLY A 54 -10.05 -9.22 5.40
C GLY A 54 -10.71 -10.57 5.67
N LEU A 55 -11.63 -10.97 4.79
CA LEU A 55 -12.42 -12.22 4.91
C LEU A 55 -11.57 -13.51 4.81
N GLU A 56 -10.48 -13.50 4.05
CA GLU A 56 -9.52 -14.61 3.89
C GLU A 56 -8.51 -14.70 5.05
N GLU A 57 -8.43 -13.65 5.87
CA GLU A 57 -7.37 -13.52 6.85
C GLU A 57 -7.64 -14.31 8.13
N VAL A 58 -6.59 -14.94 8.63
CA VAL A 58 -6.58 -15.66 9.91
C VAL A 58 -5.88 -14.88 11.01
N CYS A 59 -5.00 -13.93 10.67
CA CYS A 59 -4.35 -13.06 11.64
C CYS A 59 -5.37 -12.12 12.27
N HIS A 60 -5.10 -11.70 13.51
CA HIS A 60 -6.00 -10.85 14.26
C HIS A 60 -6.37 -9.58 13.47
N HIS A 61 -5.41 -8.93 12.82
CA HIS A 61 -5.66 -7.70 12.11
C HIS A 61 -4.64 -7.49 11.01
N SER A 62 -5.05 -6.68 10.03
CA SER A 62 -4.22 -6.10 8.98
C SER A 62 -4.37 -4.57 8.90
N LEU A 63 -5.41 -4.02 9.54
CA LEU A 63 -5.59 -2.58 9.68
C LEU A 63 -5.92 -2.28 11.14
N VAL A 64 -5.18 -1.32 11.70
CA VAL A 64 -5.43 -0.76 13.03
C VAL A 64 -5.74 0.71 12.85
N ILE A 65 -6.85 1.18 13.39
CA ILE A 65 -7.21 2.61 13.43
C ILE A 65 -7.17 3.07 14.88
N LYS A 66 -6.28 3.99 15.22
CA LYS A 66 -6.15 4.57 16.56
C LYS A 66 -6.76 5.97 16.61
N ARG A 67 -7.49 6.29 17.68
CA ARG A 67 -8.02 7.63 17.91
C ARG A 67 -6.86 8.61 18.09
N ARG A 68 -6.86 9.70 17.32
CA ARG A 68 -5.96 10.85 17.49
C ARG A 68 -6.68 12.14 17.14
N THR A 69 -6.44 13.18 17.93
CA THR A 69 -7.09 14.49 17.74
C THR A 69 -6.41 15.37 16.68
N GLN A 70 -5.17 15.04 16.31
CA GLN A 70 -4.36 15.77 15.32
C GLN A 70 -4.29 15.02 13.97
N ALA A 71 -3.41 15.49 13.08
CA ALA A 71 -3.29 15.18 11.66
C ALA A 71 -3.45 13.69 11.25
N GLN A 72 -3.78 13.48 9.97
CA GLN A 72 -3.81 12.17 9.31
C GLN A 72 -2.41 11.54 9.24
N GLU A 73 -2.13 10.61 10.14
CA GLU A 73 -0.84 9.94 10.25
C GLU A 73 -0.93 8.42 10.12
N CYS A 74 0.22 7.83 9.82
CA CYS A 74 0.48 6.41 9.89
C CYS A 74 1.60 6.17 10.91
N ASP A 75 1.33 5.38 11.94
CA ASP A 75 2.35 5.06 12.94
C ASP A 75 3.41 4.11 12.36
N ALA A 76 2.98 3.08 11.59
CA ALA A 76 3.88 2.10 10.96
C ALA A 76 3.17 1.25 9.90
N ILE A 77 3.97 0.72 8.96
CA ILE A 77 3.63 -0.45 8.13
C ILE A 77 4.27 -1.71 8.71
N GLY A 78 3.83 -2.91 8.31
CA GLY A 78 4.31 -4.15 8.90
C GLY A 78 4.56 -5.28 7.91
N PHE A 79 5.52 -6.15 8.23
CA PHE A 79 5.79 -7.39 7.50
C PHE A 79 5.77 -8.61 8.43
N ARG A 80 5.37 -9.75 7.85
CA ARG A 80 5.45 -11.06 8.51
C ARG A 80 6.77 -11.72 8.18
N VAL A 81 7.54 -12.12 9.18
CA VAL A 81 8.66 -13.05 9.00
C VAL A 81 8.22 -14.48 9.28
N LEU A 82 8.93 -15.46 8.74
CA LEU A 82 8.48 -16.86 8.78
C LEU A 82 8.43 -17.44 10.19
N THR A 83 9.43 -17.16 11.02
CA THR A 83 9.56 -17.69 12.38
C THR A 83 10.15 -16.64 13.33
N GLU A 84 10.08 -16.90 14.64
CA GLU A 84 10.76 -16.08 15.66
C GLU A 84 12.28 -16.04 15.45
N GLU A 85 12.89 -17.11 14.91
CA GLU A 85 14.32 -17.12 14.57
C GLU A 85 14.63 -16.16 13.42
N GLU A 86 13.76 -16.11 12.39
CA GLU A 86 13.89 -15.14 11.31
C GLU A 86 13.72 -13.70 11.82
N LEU A 87 12.91 -13.50 12.87
CA LEU A 87 12.76 -12.20 13.51
C LEU A 87 14.04 -11.76 14.24
N GLU A 88 14.74 -12.68 14.91
CA GLU A 88 16.06 -12.40 15.49
C GLU A 88 17.11 -12.10 14.43
N LYS A 89 17.11 -12.86 13.32
CA LYS A 89 18.01 -12.59 12.18
C LYS A 89 17.76 -11.20 11.59
N ALA A 90 16.50 -10.80 11.46
CA ALA A 90 16.14 -9.44 11.05
C ALA A 90 16.71 -8.39 12.02
N GLY A 91 16.57 -8.60 13.32
CA GLY A 91 17.15 -7.73 14.35
C GLY A 91 18.67 -7.57 14.21
N HIS A 92 19.40 -8.66 13.99
CA HIS A 92 20.85 -8.60 13.75
C HIS A 92 21.19 -7.89 12.44
N PHE A 93 20.46 -8.17 11.37
CA PHE A 93 20.67 -7.57 10.05
C PHE A 93 20.55 -6.04 10.07
N PHE A 94 19.52 -5.51 10.73
CA PHE A 94 19.29 -4.07 10.82
C PHE A 94 20.30 -3.37 11.73
N LYS A 95 20.63 -3.96 12.90
CA LYS A 95 21.66 -3.44 13.80
C LYS A 95 23.04 -3.37 13.12
N ALA A 96 23.39 -4.39 12.34
CA ALA A 96 24.65 -4.41 11.59
C ALA A 96 24.75 -3.29 10.54
N ARG A 97 23.61 -2.75 10.09
CA ARG A 97 23.51 -1.59 9.18
C ARG A 97 23.38 -0.25 9.91
N GLY A 98 23.45 -0.25 11.23
CA GLY A 98 23.31 0.96 12.05
C GLY A 98 21.90 1.58 12.02
N LEU A 99 20.88 0.82 11.61
CA LEU A 99 19.50 1.29 11.62
C LEU A 99 18.93 1.29 13.04
N SER A 100 18.01 2.23 13.30
CA SER A 100 17.29 2.28 14.57
C SER A 100 16.37 1.08 14.67
N THR A 101 16.52 0.29 15.75
CA THR A 101 15.70 -0.88 16.03
C THR A 101 15.23 -0.86 17.47
N CYS A 102 13.96 -1.21 17.71
CA CYS A 102 13.40 -1.33 19.06
C CYS A 102 12.49 -2.57 19.12
N TRP A 103 12.61 -3.36 20.19
CA TRP A 103 11.62 -4.39 20.50
C TRP A 103 10.44 -3.74 21.20
N ILE A 104 9.24 -3.93 20.66
CA ILE A 104 8.02 -3.31 21.15
C ILE A 104 6.93 -4.34 21.38
N GLU A 105 6.04 -4.04 22.32
CA GLU A 105 4.80 -4.76 22.53
C GLU A 105 3.71 -4.14 21.65
N VAL A 106 3.08 -4.96 20.81
CA VAL A 106 1.96 -4.55 19.97
C VAL A 106 0.78 -5.46 20.27
N PRO A 107 -0.40 -4.93 20.63
CA PRO A 107 -1.56 -5.75 20.94
C PRO A 107 -1.85 -6.82 19.89
N TYR A 108 -2.11 -8.04 20.34
CA TYR A 108 -2.43 -9.22 19.52
C TYR A 108 -1.30 -9.71 18.60
N GLN A 109 -0.12 -9.09 18.61
CA GLN A 109 1.06 -9.57 17.92
C GLN A 109 1.92 -10.40 18.89
N GLY A 110 2.72 -11.32 18.34
CA GLY A 110 3.85 -11.86 19.09
C GLY A 110 4.92 -10.78 19.29
N ARG A 111 6.16 -11.20 19.54
CA ARG A 111 7.28 -10.26 19.61
C ARG A 111 7.33 -9.44 18.31
N THR A 112 7.49 -8.13 18.46
CA THR A 112 7.54 -7.20 17.32
C THR A 112 8.81 -6.38 17.36
N LEU A 113 9.53 -6.40 16.24
CA LEU A 113 10.69 -5.56 16.00
C LEU A 113 10.24 -4.33 15.21
N SER A 114 10.39 -3.15 15.79
CA SER A 114 10.22 -1.87 15.11
C SER A 114 11.57 -1.41 14.54
N VAL A 115 11.56 -0.94 13.30
CA VAL A 115 12.74 -0.52 12.54
C VAL A 115 12.41 0.76 11.79
N ILE A 116 13.36 1.68 11.70
CA ILE A 116 13.29 2.81 10.76
C ILE A 116 14.12 2.44 9.54
N ASP A 117 13.48 2.37 8.37
CA ASP A 117 14.16 2.06 7.10
C ASP A 117 15.07 3.22 6.64
N PRO A 118 15.88 3.04 5.58
CA PRO A 118 16.79 4.09 5.11
C PRO A 118 16.11 5.39 4.66
N SER A 119 14.86 5.32 4.20
CA SER A 119 14.07 6.51 3.85
C SER A 119 13.44 7.17 5.07
N GLY A 120 13.42 6.53 6.24
CA GLY A 120 12.78 7.02 7.47
C GLY A 120 11.42 6.38 7.75
N THR A 121 10.97 5.41 6.94
CA THR A 121 9.68 4.73 7.12
C THR A 121 9.72 3.86 8.39
N PRO A 122 8.74 3.98 9.31
CA PRO A 122 8.58 3.05 10.42
C PRO A 122 8.01 1.71 9.94
N VAL A 123 8.73 0.63 10.19
CA VAL A 123 8.41 -0.72 9.75
C VAL A 123 8.43 -1.69 10.93
N HIS A 124 7.35 -2.43 11.10
CA HIS A 124 7.22 -3.49 12.10
C HIS A 124 7.47 -4.87 11.47
N PHE A 125 8.20 -5.73 12.15
CA PHE A 125 8.36 -7.13 11.80
C PHE A 125 7.85 -8.00 12.94
N CYS A 126 7.02 -8.99 12.64
CA CYS A 126 6.55 -9.96 13.63
C CYS A 126 6.38 -11.35 12.99
N ALA A 127 6.60 -12.40 13.77
CA ALA A 127 6.51 -13.78 13.28
C ALA A 127 5.15 -14.43 13.59
N THR A 128 4.48 -14.02 14.67
CA THR A 128 3.21 -14.58 15.14
C THR A 128 2.19 -13.47 15.46
N MET A 129 0.90 -13.79 15.37
CA MET A 129 -0.22 -12.93 15.74
C MET A 129 -1.31 -13.86 16.27
N GLN A 130 -2.13 -13.39 17.21
CA GLN A 130 -3.34 -14.11 17.60
C GLN A 130 -4.20 -14.37 16.37
N THR A 131 -4.86 -15.52 16.31
CA THR A 131 -5.70 -15.90 15.17
C THR A 131 -7.17 -15.65 15.43
N LYS A 132 -7.93 -15.38 14.37
CA LYS A 132 -9.40 -15.36 14.34
C LYS A 132 -9.90 -16.37 13.28
N PRO A 133 -11.13 -16.89 13.40
CA PRO A 133 -11.71 -17.73 12.35
C PRO A 133 -11.76 -17.00 11.01
N ARG A 134 -11.35 -17.68 9.94
CA ARG A 134 -11.49 -17.23 8.55
C ARG A 134 -12.96 -17.21 8.17
N LEU A 135 -13.41 -16.13 7.53
CA LEU A 135 -14.82 -15.92 7.18
C LEU A 135 -15.12 -16.05 5.68
N TYR A 136 -14.12 -16.38 4.86
CA TYR A 136 -14.24 -16.51 3.40
C TYR A 136 -15.43 -17.37 2.92
N THR A 137 -15.76 -18.45 3.62
CA THR A 137 -16.89 -19.33 3.25
C THR A 137 -18.21 -18.99 3.95
N GLN A 138 -18.23 -17.91 4.75
CA GLN A 138 -19.41 -17.44 5.49
C GLN A 138 -19.98 -16.22 4.77
N PHE A 139 -20.64 -16.48 3.64
CA PHE A 139 -21.08 -15.46 2.67
C PHE A 139 -22.03 -14.40 3.25
N GLU A 140 -22.71 -14.70 4.36
CA GLU A 140 -23.51 -13.75 5.14
C GLU A 140 -22.69 -12.57 5.69
N ASN A 141 -21.36 -12.71 5.80
CA ASN A 141 -20.46 -11.64 6.28
C ASN A 141 -19.97 -10.72 5.15
N PHE A 142 -20.33 -10.98 3.89
CA PHE A 142 -19.83 -10.19 2.75
C PHE A 142 -20.61 -8.88 2.64
N LYS A 143 -19.97 -7.77 3.01
CA LYS A 143 -20.50 -6.40 2.92
C LYS A 143 -19.62 -5.56 2.00
N GLY A 144 -20.11 -4.43 1.50
CA GLY A 144 -19.25 -3.47 0.80
C GLY A 144 -18.58 -4.07 -0.43
N GLY A 145 -17.30 -3.72 -0.58
CA GLY A 145 -16.38 -4.35 -1.53
C GLY A 145 -15.92 -5.76 -1.16
N ALA A 146 -16.34 -6.30 -0.01
CA ALA A 146 -15.98 -7.62 0.50
C ALA A 146 -14.46 -7.86 0.44
N ALA A 147 -13.69 -6.96 1.06
CA ALA A 147 -12.23 -7.05 1.11
C ALA A 147 -11.76 -8.41 1.64
N MET A 148 -10.93 -9.08 0.83
CA MET A 148 -10.51 -10.47 1.04
C MET A 148 -9.26 -10.57 1.89
N ARG A 149 -8.16 -9.96 1.45
CA ARG A 149 -6.89 -9.96 2.18
C ARG A 149 -6.12 -8.66 1.95
N PHE A 150 -5.38 -8.25 2.97
CA PHE A 150 -4.37 -7.21 2.83
C PHE A 150 -3.32 -7.62 1.79
N ASP A 151 -3.00 -6.71 0.88
CA ASP A 151 -2.08 -7.01 -0.21
C ASP A 151 -0.79 -6.22 -0.14
N HIS A 152 -0.82 -4.90 -0.16
CA HIS A 152 0.41 -4.13 -0.26
C HIS A 152 0.30 -2.71 0.29
N TYR A 153 1.46 -2.07 0.36
CA TYR A 153 1.63 -0.64 0.58
C TYR A 153 2.17 0.00 -0.69
N GLN A 154 1.83 1.27 -0.92
CA GLN A 154 2.65 2.12 -1.75
C GLN A 154 3.22 3.25 -0.90
N VAL A 155 4.55 3.43 -0.96
CA VAL A 155 5.28 4.44 -0.19
C VAL A 155 5.97 5.40 -1.14
N LEU A 156 5.77 6.69 -0.88
CA LEU A 156 6.47 7.77 -1.55
C LEU A 156 7.85 7.92 -0.94
N VAL A 157 8.92 7.90 -1.76
CA VAL A 157 10.30 8.05 -1.28
C VAL A 157 11.11 8.98 -2.19
N PRO A 158 12.07 9.75 -1.65
CA PRO A 158 12.86 10.68 -2.45
C PRO A 158 14.01 9.98 -3.20
N ASP A 159 14.61 8.94 -2.62
CA ASP A 159 15.70 8.17 -3.22
C ASP A 159 15.22 6.75 -3.59
N MET A 160 14.78 6.61 -4.83
CA MET A 160 14.29 5.33 -5.36
C MET A 160 15.36 4.24 -5.35
N GLN A 161 16.60 4.55 -5.76
CA GLN A 161 17.60 3.51 -5.95
C GLN A 161 18.05 2.93 -4.61
N ALA A 162 18.37 3.79 -3.64
CA ALA A 162 18.76 3.33 -2.30
C ALA A 162 17.65 2.51 -1.64
N GLN A 163 16.40 2.93 -1.79
CA GLN A 163 15.25 2.24 -1.22
C GLN A 163 15.01 0.88 -1.88
N THR A 164 15.04 0.81 -3.21
CA THR A 164 14.89 -0.44 -3.97
C THR A 164 16.02 -1.43 -3.64
N ASP A 165 17.27 -0.96 -3.59
CA ASP A 165 18.42 -1.81 -3.28
C ASP A 165 18.34 -2.40 -1.87
N PHE A 166 17.96 -1.58 -0.87
CA PHE A 166 17.78 -2.03 0.51
C PHE A 166 16.71 -3.12 0.65
N TYR A 167 15.55 -2.94 0.01
CA TYR A 167 14.51 -3.98 0.04
C TYR A 167 14.91 -5.23 -0.73
N ALA A 168 15.68 -5.10 -1.80
CA ALA A 168 16.22 -6.25 -2.53
C ALA A 168 17.22 -7.06 -1.69
N GLU A 169 18.04 -6.42 -0.85
CA GLU A 169 18.92 -7.11 0.11
C GLU A 169 18.13 -7.97 1.11
N MET A 170 16.93 -7.54 1.49
CA MET A 170 16.00 -8.31 2.34
C MET A 170 15.24 -9.41 1.58
N GLY A 171 15.54 -9.60 0.29
CA GLY A 171 14.97 -10.64 -0.54
C GLY A 171 13.76 -10.21 -1.38
N PHE A 172 13.33 -8.95 -1.35
CA PHE A 172 12.25 -8.53 -2.24
C PHE A 172 12.71 -8.61 -3.70
N ARG A 173 11.87 -9.20 -4.55
CA ARG A 173 12.09 -9.26 -6.00
C ARG A 173 11.26 -8.18 -6.68
N ILE A 174 11.74 -7.70 -7.82
CA ILE A 174 11.02 -6.70 -8.61
C ILE A 174 10.16 -7.44 -9.63
N SER A 175 8.85 -7.22 -9.61
CA SER A 175 7.93 -7.71 -10.63
C SER A 175 7.90 -6.76 -11.81
N GLU A 176 7.82 -5.47 -11.52
CA GLU A 176 7.60 -4.41 -12.49
C GLU A 176 8.29 -3.12 -12.04
N TYR A 177 8.65 -2.27 -13.00
CA TYR A 177 9.27 -0.98 -12.68
C TYR A 177 8.98 0.08 -13.74
N MET A 178 9.13 1.33 -13.32
CA MET A 178 9.10 2.50 -14.20
C MET A 178 10.44 3.20 -14.14
N ALA A 179 10.99 3.55 -15.30
CA ALA A 179 12.21 4.32 -15.40
C ALA A 179 12.03 5.48 -16.38
N LEU A 180 12.66 6.60 -16.06
CA LEU A 180 12.87 7.71 -16.98
C LEU A 180 14.37 7.83 -17.23
N ASP A 181 14.77 7.57 -18.47
CA ASP A 181 16.18 7.45 -18.87
C ASP A 181 16.94 6.44 -17.99
N SER A 182 17.89 6.90 -17.18
CA SER A 182 18.66 6.04 -16.26
C SER A 182 18.17 6.05 -14.81
N LYS A 183 17.07 6.76 -14.51
CA LYS A 183 16.52 6.95 -13.16
C LYS A 183 15.26 6.09 -12.94
N LEU A 184 15.20 5.36 -11.83
CA LEU A 184 14.01 4.65 -11.40
C LEU A 184 12.99 5.66 -10.87
N ILE A 185 11.74 5.48 -11.26
CA ILE A 185 10.61 6.31 -10.85
C ILE A 185 9.66 5.51 -9.97
N ALA A 186 9.47 4.22 -10.25
CA ALA A 186 8.69 3.33 -9.41
C ALA A 186 9.21 1.90 -9.48
N THR A 187 9.06 1.15 -8.39
CA THR A 187 9.38 -0.28 -8.33
C THR A 187 8.32 -1.04 -7.55
N PHE A 188 7.88 -2.15 -8.13
CA PHE A 188 6.85 -3.04 -7.61
C PHE A 188 7.56 -4.27 -7.05
N MET A 189 7.57 -4.43 -5.73
CA MET A 189 8.44 -5.36 -5.04
C MET A 189 7.66 -6.39 -4.22
N PHE A 190 7.99 -7.68 -4.36
CA PHE A 190 7.22 -8.78 -3.78
C PHE A 190 8.07 -9.82 -3.04
N ARG A 191 7.40 -10.50 -2.11
CA ARG A 191 7.83 -11.71 -1.37
C ARG A 191 6.80 -12.81 -1.50
N LYS A 192 5.51 -12.48 -1.38
CA LYS A 192 4.40 -13.41 -1.60
C LYS A 192 4.13 -13.60 -3.11
N PRO A 193 3.51 -14.72 -3.52
CA PRO A 193 3.08 -14.89 -4.90
C PRO A 193 2.08 -13.80 -5.30
N GLY A 194 2.47 -12.96 -6.25
CA GLY A 194 1.75 -11.75 -6.67
C GLY A 194 2.75 -10.69 -7.13
N THR A 195 2.28 -9.55 -7.62
CA THR A 195 3.18 -8.54 -8.18
C THR A 195 3.84 -7.65 -7.11
N GLN A 196 3.23 -7.50 -5.93
CA GLN A 196 3.73 -6.56 -4.93
C GLN A 196 3.33 -6.93 -3.50
N ASP A 197 4.23 -6.69 -2.57
CA ASP A 197 3.99 -6.49 -1.14
C ASP A 197 4.25 -5.02 -0.76
N ILE A 198 5.13 -4.35 -1.49
CA ILE A 198 5.41 -2.93 -1.36
C ILE A 198 5.75 -2.31 -2.72
N VAL A 199 5.23 -1.12 -2.97
CA VAL A 199 5.54 -0.30 -4.14
C VAL A 199 6.25 0.96 -3.67
N PHE A 200 7.35 1.32 -4.31
CA PHE A 200 7.98 2.63 -4.13
C PHE A 200 7.68 3.51 -5.32
N LEU A 201 7.38 4.78 -5.05
CA LEU A 201 7.18 5.82 -6.07
C LEU A 201 7.97 7.06 -5.69
N GLU A 202 8.72 7.59 -6.65
CA GLU A 202 9.51 8.80 -6.44
C GLU A 202 8.62 9.99 -6.13
N ASN A 203 8.79 10.57 -4.94
CA ASN A 203 8.13 11.79 -4.50
C ASN A 203 8.78 12.33 -3.21
N ALA A 204 8.32 13.48 -2.73
CA ALA A 204 8.64 13.94 -1.38
C ALA A 204 8.14 12.89 -0.36
N GLY A 205 9.03 12.42 0.51
CA GLY A 205 8.79 11.26 1.37
C GLY A 205 9.74 11.15 2.57
N PRO A 206 9.58 10.15 3.44
CA PRO A 206 8.67 9.02 3.28
C PRO A 206 7.23 9.41 3.63
N ARG A 207 6.27 8.99 2.80
CA ARG A 207 4.83 9.14 3.07
C ARG A 207 4.08 7.92 2.56
N LEU A 208 3.07 7.46 3.28
CA LEU A 208 2.22 6.37 2.84
C LEU A 208 1.25 6.88 1.77
N HIS A 209 1.43 6.44 0.52
CA HIS A 209 0.53 6.80 -0.56
C HIS A 209 -0.81 6.09 -0.40
N HIS A 210 -0.81 4.78 -0.17
CA HIS A 210 -2.00 3.98 0.11
C HIS A 210 -1.63 2.61 0.68
N PHE A 211 -2.64 1.93 1.21
CA PHE A 211 -2.63 0.50 1.46
C PHE A 211 -3.77 -0.16 0.68
N ALA A 212 -3.69 -1.47 0.44
CA ALA A 212 -4.60 -2.14 -0.48
C ALA A 212 -5.16 -3.46 0.03
N TYR A 213 -6.38 -3.77 -0.41
CA TYR A 213 -7.04 -5.05 -0.22
C TYR A 213 -7.51 -5.64 -1.54
N THR A 214 -7.34 -6.95 -1.70
CA THR A 214 -7.94 -7.65 -2.84
C THR A 214 -9.46 -7.78 -2.66
N VAL A 215 -10.18 -7.82 -3.78
CA VAL A 215 -11.59 -8.17 -3.87
C VAL A 215 -11.80 -9.20 -4.97
N SER A 216 -12.92 -9.93 -4.92
CA SER A 216 -13.19 -11.06 -5.83
C SER A 216 -13.26 -10.65 -7.30
N ASP A 217 -13.93 -9.53 -7.59
CA ASP A 217 -14.29 -9.16 -8.97
C ASP A 217 -14.65 -7.66 -9.11
N SER A 218 -14.93 -7.25 -10.35
CA SER A 218 -15.34 -5.90 -10.68
C SER A 218 -16.66 -5.48 -10.02
N HIS A 219 -17.57 -6.43 -9.78
CA HIS A 219 -18.85 -6.13 -9.13
C HIS A 219 -18.65 -5.74 -7.66
N SER A 220 -17.67 -6.33 -7.00
CA SER A 220 -17.28 -5.99 -5.64
C SER A 220 -16.75 -4.54 -5.57
N ILE A 221 -15.92 -4.13 -6.54
CA ILE A 221 -15.48 -2.73 -6.68
C ILE A 221 -16.67 -1.77 -6.85
N LEU A 222 -17.58 -2.06 -7.78
CA LEU A 222 -18.74 -1.22 -8.04
C LEU A 222 -19.67 -1.15 -6.83
N ARG A 223 -19.89 -2.28 -6.15
CA ARG A 223 -20.70 -2.34 -4.93
C ARG A 223 -20.13 -1.46 -3.82
N ALA A 224 -18.81 -1.41 -3.64
CA ALA A 224 -18.18 -0.50 -2.69
C ALA A 224 -18.52 0.97 -3.03
N CYS A 225 -18.40 1.36 -4.30
CA CYS A 225 -18.77 2.70 -4.76
C CYS A 225 -20.25 3.03 -4.54
N ASP A 226 -21.16 2.10 -4.86
CA ASP A 226 -22.61 2.30 -4.68
C ASP A 226 -22.97 2.47 -3.20
N ILE A 227 -22.36 1.68 -2.31
CA ILE A 227 -22.58 1.78 -0.87
C ILE A 227 -22.03 3.11 -0.33
N ALA A 228 -20.83 3.52 -0.76
CA ALA A 228 -20.30 4.84 -0.41
C ALA A 228 -21.28 5.96 -0.83
N GLY A 229 -21.79 5.91 -2.06
CA GLY A 229 -22.81 6.86 -2.55
C GLY A 229 -24.08 6.88 -1.68
N ASN A 230 -24.63 5.72 -1.35
CA ASN A 230 -25.83 5.58 -0.52
C ASN A 230 -25.63 6.10 0.91
N MET A 231 -24.41 6.04 1.43
CA MET A 231 -24.04 6.58 2.74
C MET A 231 -23.75 8.09 2.72
N GLY A 232 -23.93 8.77 1.59
CA GLY A 232 -23.59 10.18 1.43
C GLY A 232 -22.09 10.45 1.31
N MET A 233 -21.29 9.40 1.07
CA MET A 233 -19.83 9.43 0.93
C MET A 233 -19.42 9.32 -0.55
N GLY A 234 -20.24 9.77 -1.51
CA GLY A 234 -19.97 9.59 -2.94
C GLY A 234 -18.64 10.19 -3.40
N ASP A 235 -18.22 11.30 -2.78
CA ASP A 235 -16.98 12.01 -3.11
C ASP A 235 -15.70 11.32 -2.59
N VAL A 236 -15.83 10.20 -1.86
CA VAL A 236 -14.66 9.43 -1.41
C VAL A 236 -13.98 8.66 -2.54
N VAL A 237 -14.65 8.47 -3.68
CA VAL A 237 -14.05 7.86 -4.87
C VAL A 237 -13.07 8.85 -5.49
N GLU A 238 -11.79 8.71 -5.14
CA GLU A 238 -10.75 9.60 -5.62
C GLU A 238 -10.34 9.26 -7.06
N ARG A 239 -10.17 7.97 -7.36
CA ARG A 239 -9.69 7.52 -8.66
C ARG A 239 -10.25 6.14 -9.03
N GLY A 240 -10.74 6.05 -10.25
CA GLY A 240 -11.31 4.83 -10.82
C GLY A 240 -12.85 4.78 -10.69
N PRO A 241 -13.48 3.61 -10.84
CA PRO A 241 -12.84 2.34 -11.18
C PRO A 241 -12.04 2.39 -12.49
N GLY A 242 -10.91 1.70 -12.54
CA GLY A 242 -10.02 1.72 -13.71
C GLY A 242 -9.21 0.44 -13.83
N ARG A 243 -8.32 0.41 -14.83
CA ARG A 243 -7.41 -0.72 -15.09
C ARG A 243 -5.98 -0.22 -15.16
N HIS A 244 -5.15 -0.69 -14.24
CA HIS A 244 -3.74 -0.39 -14.29
C HIS A 244 -3.08 -1.01 -15.53
N GLY A 245 -2.05 -0.32 -16.02
CA GLY A 245 -1.04 -0.96 -16.84
C GLY A 245 -0.26 -1.97 -16.02
N PRO A 246 0.53 -1.49 -15.03
CA PRO A 246 1.23 -2.36 -14.11
C PRO A 246 0.29 -3.30 -13.37
N ALA A 247 0.70 -4.55 -13.17
CA ALA A 247 -0.10 -5.66 -12.65
C ALA A 247 -1.35 -6.03 -13.48
N GLY A 248 -1.86 -5.13 -14.32
CA GLY A 248 -3.09 -5.34 -15.11
C GLY A 248 -4.37 -5.39 -14.27
N VAL A 249 -4.34 -4.94 -13.02
CA VAL A 249 -5.46 -5.11 -12.07
C VAL A 249 -6.58 -4.10 -12.29
N LEU A 250 -7.84 -4.51 -12.07
CA LEU A 250 -8.92 -3.54 -11.85
C LEU A 250 -8.74 -2.94 -10.48
N PHE A 251 -8.96 -1.64 -10.36
CA PHE A 251 -8.80 -0.96 -9.08
C PHE A 251 -9.86 0.13 -8.90
N VAL A 252 -10.05 0.53 -7.64
CA VAL A 252 -10.57 1.83 -7.24
C VAL A 252 -9.77 2.33 -6.04
N TYR A 253 -9.47 3.63 -6.01
CA TYR A 253 -8.91 4.31 -4.84
C TYR A 253 -10.01 5.09 -4.14
N LEU A 254 -10.15 4.87 -2.84
CA LEU A 254 -11.09 5.54 -1.96
C LEU A 254 -10.33 6.35 -0.90
N ARG A 255 -10.92 7.44 -0.42
CA ARG A 255 -10.45 8.19 0.75
C ARG A 255 -11.31 7.86 1.96
N ASP A 256 -10.67 7.47 3.05
CA ASP A 256 -11.38 7.31 4.32
C ASP A 256 -11.77 8.68 4.92
N PRO A 257 -12.53 8.72 6.03
CA PRO A 257 -12.98 9.98 6.64
C PRO A 257 -11.86 10.93 7.08
N ASP A 258 -10.63 10.44 7.25
CA ASP A 258 -9.46 11.23 7.61
C ASP A 258 -8.58 11.58 6.41
N GLY A 259 -8.94 11.10 5.22
CA GLY A 259 -8.21 11.33 3.98
C GLY A 259 -7.14 10.29 3.70
N HIS A 260 -7.06 9.19 4.46
CA HIS A 260 -6.18 8.08 4.12
C HIS A 260 -6.68 7.38 2.86
N ARG A 261 -5.75 7.02 1.97
CA ARG A 261 -6.09 6.36 0.71
C ARG A 261 -6.05 4.84 0.88
N VAL A 262 -7.14 4.19 0.50
CA VAL A 262 -7.25 2.73 0.40
C VAL A 262 -7.53 2.33 -1.04
N GLU A 263 -6.86 1.29 -1.51
CA GLU A 263 -7.14 0.66 -2.81
C GLU A 263 -7.94 -0.63 -2.61
N LEU A 264 -8.99 -0.79 -3.42
CA LEU A 264 -9.62 -2.08 -3.66
C LEU A 264 -9.32 -2.52 -5.08
N PHE A 265 -8.82 -3.74 -5.25
CA PHE A 265 -8.43 -4.22 -6.57
C PHE A 265 -8.72 -5.70 -6.78
N CYS A 266 -8.93 -6.09 -8.04
CA CYS A 266 -9.02 -7.49 -8.43
C CYS A 266 -7.62 -8.11 -8.53
N ASP A 267 -7.48 -9.32 -8.02
CA ASP A 267 -6.21 -10.01 -7.77
C ASP A 267 -5.16 -9.92 -8.90
N HIS A 268 -3.90 -10.06 -8.48
CA HIS A 268 -2.73 -10.07 -9.36
C HIS A 268 -2.70 -11.28 -10.28
N TYR A 269 -1.92 -11.18 -11.35
CA TYR A 269 -1.38 -12.41 -11.97
C TYR A 269 -0.35 -13.05 -11.03
N LEU A 270 -0.24 -14.38 -11.11
CA LEU A 270 0.59 -15.16 -10.21
C LEU A 270 2.09 -15.07 -10.59
N LEU A 271 2.94 -14.72 -9.62
CA LEU A 271 4.39 -14.77 -9.74
C LEU A 271 4.97 -15.88 -8.87
N ILE A 272 5.30 -17.01 -9.49
CA ILE A 272 5.87 -18.19 -8.80
C ILE A 272 7.18 -18.69 -9.41
N ASP A 273 7.52 -18.26 -10.64
CA ASP A 273 8.70 -18.73 -11.34
C ASP A 273 9.98 -18.00 -10.87
N ILE A 274 11.12 -18.69 -10.92
CA ILE A 274 12.41 -18.10 -10.50
C ILE A 274 13.01 -17.25 -11.62
N GLU A 275 12.61 -17.49 -12.85
CA GLU A 275 13.02 -16.85 -14.09
C GLU A 275 12.25 -15.55 -14.38
N VAL A 276 11.36 -15.13 -13.47
CA VAL A 276 10.61 -13.88 -13.61
C VAL A 276 11.58 -12.72 -13.75
N GLU A 277 11.57 -12.12 -14.93
CA GLU A 277 12.25 -10.88 -15.27
C GLU A 277 11.31 -9.67 -15.06
N PRO A 278 11.80 -8.54 -14.51
CA PRO A 278 10.95 -7.38 -14.25
C PRO A 278 10.36 -6.76 -15.53
N VAL A 279 9.05 -6.49 -15.53
CA VAL A 279 8.38 -5.78 -16.64
C VAL A 279 8.67 -4.29 -16.56
N ALA A 280 9.21 -3.72 -17.64
CA ALA A 280 9.52 -2.31 -17.74
C ALA A 280 8.34 -1.51 -18.32
N TRP A 281 7.95 -0.42 -17.65
CA TRP A 281 6.92 0.50 -18.12
C TRP A 281 7.50 1.86 -18.49
N ASP A 282 7.32 2.25 -19.76
CA ASP A 282 7.72 3.55 -20.26
C ASP A 282 6.67 4.61 -19.88
N VAL A 283 7.01 5.46 -18.91
CA VAL A 283 6.15 6.54 -18.40
C VAL A 283 5.83 7.61 -19.45
N ARG A 284 6.56 7.67 -20.56
CA ARG A 284 6.36 8.64 -21.64
C ARG A 284 5.28 8.19 -22.62
N LYS A 285 4.89 6.91 -22.61
CA LYS A 285 3.90 6.37 -23.55
C LYS A 285 2.49 6.49 -22.95
N PRO A 286 1.61 7.33 -23.53
CA PRO A 286 0.23 7.46 -23.06
C PRO A 286 -0.51 6.12 -23.14
N GLY A 287 -1.36 5.82 -22.16
CA GLY A 287 -2.17 4.60 -22.14
C GLY A 287 -1.45 3.33 -21.65
N LEU A 288 -0.16 3.42 -21.30
CA LEU A 288 0.59 2.28 -20.75
C LEU A 288 0.50 2.17 -19.23
N SER A 289 0.44 3.26 -18.46
CA SER A 289 0.25 3.20 -17.00
C SER A 289 -1.23 3.05 -16.58
N LEU A 290 -2.15 3.46 -17.45
CA LEU A 290 -3.59 3.32 -17.33
C LEU A 290 -4.16 2.88 -18.68
N ARG A 291 -4.76 1.69 -18.75
CA ARG A 291 -5.24 1.12 -20.02
C ARG A 291 -6.50 1.82 -20.54
N TRP A 292 -7.37 2.26 -19.63
CA TRP A 292 -8.60 3.00 -19.92
C TRP A 292 -9.00 3.83 -18.70
N GLY A 293 -9.75 4.91 -18.94
CA GLY A 293 -10.06 5.94 -17.95
C GLY A 293 -9.30 7.24 -18.23
N LEU A 294 -9.46 8.21 -17.34
CA LEU A 294 -8.77 9.49 -17.41
C LEU A 294 -7.47 9.46 -16.57
N PRO A 295 -6.47 10.31 -16.88
CA PRO A 295 -5.28 10.44 -16.04
C PRO A 295 -5.63 10.71 -14.57
N PRO A 296 -4.74 10.37 -13.61
CA PRO A 296 -4.98 10.65 -12.20
C PRO A 296 -5.10 12.16 -11.94
N GLN A 297 -5.96 12.54 -11.00
CA GLN A 297 -6.00 13.90 -10.47
C GLN A 297 -4.68 14.28 -9.79
N ALA A 298 -4.43 15.58 -9.64
CA ALA A 298 -3.24 16.08 -8.95
C ALA A 298 -3.13 15.55 -7.51
N CYS A 299 -4.26 15.43 -6.80
CA CYS A 299 -4.31 14.90 -5.44
C CYS A 299 -3.72 13.47 -5.33
N TRP A 300 -3.90 12.62 -6.35
CA TRP A 300 -3.32 11.27 -6.36
C TRP A 300 -1.79 11.31 -6.31
N PHE A 301 -1.16 12.29 -6.95
CA PHE A 301 0.30 12.42 -6.94
C PHE A 301 0.83 13.13 -5.70
N HIS A 302 0.11 14.09 -5.14
CA HIS A 302 0.68 15.02 -4.15
C HIS A 302 0.23 14.74 -2.72
N GLU A 303 -0.98 14.20 -2.53
CA GLU A 303 -1.52 13.91 -1.22
C GLU A 303 -1.21 12.47 -0.81
N ALA A 304 -0.59 12.33 0.35
CA ALA A 304 -0.23 11.07 0.97
C ALA A 304 -0.22 11.26 2.49
N THR A 305 -0.41 10.16 3.21
CA THR A 305 -0.42 10.15 4.67
C THR A 305 1.01 10.29 5.21
N HIS A 306 1.18 11.16 6.20
CA HIS A 306 2.48 11.34 6.86
C HIS A 306 2.75 10.18 7.82
N PHE A 307 4.01 9.76 7.94
CA PHE A 307 4.39 8.88 9.05
C PHE A 307 4.57 9.71 10.32
N THR A 308 4.05 9.22 11.45
CA THR A 308 4.13 9.92 12.74
C THR A 308 5.58 10.20 13.12
N ASP A 309 5.87 11.45 13.52
CA ASP A 309 7.20 11.91 13.92
C ASP A 309 8.31 11.74 12.85
N VAL A 310 7.93 11.57 11.57
CA VAL A 310 8.89 11.45 10.46
C VAL A 310 8.89 12.72 9.61
N LYS A 311 10.07 13.30 9.44
CA LYS A 311 10.26 14.47 8.58
C LYS A 311 10.23 14.05 7.10
N VAL A 312 9.42 14.76 6.32
CA VAL A 312 9.40 14.64 4.86
C VAL A 312 10.64 15.32 4.26
N VAL A 313 11.32 14.60 3.38
CA VAL A 313 12.40 15.09 2.54
C VAL A 313 11.83 15.44 1.17
N GLU A 314 12.04 16.69 0.76
CA GLU A 314 11.60 17.19 -0.54
C GLU A 314 12.46 16.64 -1.68
N LEU A 315 11.87 16.56 -2.88
CA LEU A 315 12.61 16.21 -4.08
C LEU A 315 13.59 17.32 -4.47
N ASP A 316 14.66 16.94 -5.19
CA ASP A 316 15.65 17.86 -5.75
C ASP A 316 15.14 18.73 -6.92
N GLY A 317 13.82 18.69 -7.19
CA GLY A 317 13.15 19.49 -8.22
C GLY A 317 13.42 19.07 -9.67
N LYS A 318 14.15 17.97 -9.91
CA LYS A 318 14.58 17.59 -11.27
C LYS A 318 13.52 16.86 -12.10
N ARG A 319 12.37 16.53 -11.53
CA ARG A 319 11.30 15.82 -12.25
C ARG A 319 10.42 16.82 -12.99
N GLY A 320 10.22 16.58 -14.29
CA GLY A 320 9.27 17.35 -15.10
C GLY A 320 7.82 17.18 -14.62
N PRO A 321 6.91 18.09 -15.02
CA PRO A 321 5.52 18.07 -14.58
C PRO A 321 4.83 16.78 -15.01
N VAL A 322 4.12 16.14 -14.08
CA VAL A 322 3.35 14.92 -14.32
C VAL A 322 2.06 15.26 -15.08
N MET A 323 1.61 14.37 -15.96
CA MET A 323 0.31 14.52 -16.61
C MET A 323 -0.80 14.21 -15.61
N THR A 324 -1.53 15.25 -15.17
CA THR A 324 -2.70 15.12 -14.30
C THR A 324 -4.00 15.26 -15.09
N LEU A 325 -5.13 14.89 -14.47
CA LEU A 325 -6.46 15.07 -15.05
C LEU A 325 -6.72 16.53 -15.43
N GLU A 326 -6.40 17.46 -14.52
CA GLU A 326 -6.63 18.89 -14.67
C GLU A 326 -5.84 19.43 -15.86
N ARG A 327 -4.57 19.04 -15.98
CA ARG A 327 -3.72 19.39 -17.12
C ARG A 327 -4.25 18.82 -18.42
N TYR A 328 -4.60 17.53 -18.43
CA TYR A 328 -5.14 16.86 -19.61
C TYR A 328 -6.43 17.52 -20.12
N LEU A 329 -7.34 17.89 -19.21
CA LEU A 329 -8.58 18.59 -19.57
C LEU A 329 -8.31 20.01 -20.08
N SER A 330 -7.37 20.73 -19.47
CA SER A 330 -6.93 22.06 -19.91
C SER A 330 -6.33 22.02 -21.32
N GLU A 331 -5.39 21.11 -21.59
CA GLU A 331 -4.79 20.94 -22.92
C GLU A 331 -5.84 20.56 -23.98
N LYS A 332 -6.81 19.70 -23.63
CA LYS A 332 -7.93 19.36 -24.52
C LYS A 332 -8.85 20.54 -24.80
N ALA A 333 -9.14 21.37 -23.81
CA ALA A 333 -9.98 22.55 -23.99
C ALA A 333 -9.30 23.57 -24.90
N LEU A 334 -8.00 23.83 -24.70
CA LEU A 334 -7.19 24.71 -25.55
C LEU A 334 -7.17 24.23 -27.01
N ALA A 335 -6.95 22.92 -27.22
CA ALA A 335 -6.94 22.33 -28.56
C ALA A 335 -8.28 22.52 -29.30
N LYS A 336 -9.43 22.46 -28.59
CA LYS A 336 -10.75 22.73 -29.18
C LYS A 336 -11.01 24.21 -29.46
N SER A 337 -10.39 25.12 -28.71
CA SER A 337 -10.57 26.57 -28.91
C SER A 337 -9.71 27.16 -30.02
N GLY A 338 -8.66 26.43 -30.45
CA GLY A 338 -7.78 26.79 -31.56
C GLY A 338 -8.15 26.17 -32.91
N SER A 339 -9.25 25.40 -32.96
CA SER A 339 -9.88 24.84 -34.17
C SER A 339 -11.21 25.52 -34.43
#